data_AF-A0AAW0H7I0-F1
#
_entry.id   AF-A0AAW0H7I0-F1
#
_cell.length_a   1.000
_cell.length_b   1.000
_cell.length_c   1.000
_cell.angle_alpha   90.00
_cell.angle_beta   90.00
_cell.angle_gamma   90.00
#
_symmetry.space_group_name_H-M   'P 1'
#
loop_
_entity.id
_entity.type
_entity.pdbx_description
1 polymer ?
#
loop_
_entity_poly.entity_id
_entity_poly.type
_entity_poly.pdbx_seq_one_letter_code
_entity_poly.pdbx_strand_id
1 'polypeptide(L)'
;MCLKSQIVDLKAEVYWEELMDTFRPDILVKDWFAPRADCGCTYHIRVQLTSADYIILASCEPPPVTIEQWNGATWKEVSHTFSDYPPGVCHILFQHGGQDTQFWKGWYGPRIINSSIIISHRTAKNPAPARPLPEEAVVMDGRHPALDAEIHPLVDFF
;
A
#
# COMPACT_ATOMS: atom_id res chain seq x y z
N MET A 1 -14.19 19.05 6.95
CA MET A 1 -13.20 17.96 6.93
C MET A 1 -12.35 18.02 5.68
N CYS A 2 -11.03 17.98 5.83
CA CYS A 2 -10.07 17.86 4.73
C CYS A 2 -9.45 16.46 4.78
N LEU A 3 -9.45 15.75 3.65
CA LEU A 3 -8.82 14.43 3.50
C LEU A 3 -7.89 14.47 2.29
N LYS A 4 -6.78 13.73 2.35
CA LYS A 4 -5.96 13.41 1.18
C LYS A 4 -5.67 11.93 1.13
N SER A 5 -5.48 11.40 -0.07
CA SER A 5 -5.16 10.00 -0.30
C SER A 5 -4.07 9.80 -1.33
N GLN A 6 -3.36 8.68 -1.21
CA GLN A 6 -2.43 8.16 -2.20
C GLN A 6 -2.68 6.66 -2.37
N ILE A 7 -2.55 6.18 -3.59
CA ILE A 7 -2.51 4.76 -3.91
C ILE A 7 -1.07 4.43 -4.27
N VAL A 8 -0.52 3.39 -3.65
CA VAL A 8 0.78 2.83 -3.99
C VAL A 8 0.56 1.55 -4.80
N ASP A 9 1.09 1.52 -6.01
CA ASP A 9 1.20 0.32 -6.84
C ASP A 9 2.47 -0.43 -6.44
N LEU A 10 2.29 -1.58 -5.78
CA LEU A 10 3.42 -2.36 -5.27
C LEU A 10 4.31 -2.91 -6.38
N LYS A 11 3.73 -3.26 -7.54
CA LYS A 11 4.48 -3.79 -8.67
C LYS A 11 5.35 -2.70 -9.30
N ALA A 12 4.85 -1.48 -9.40
CA ALA A 12 5.62 -0.31 -9.84
C ALA A 12 6.79 0.01 -8.89
N GLU A 13 6.64 -0.29 -7.59
CA GLU A 13 7.69 -0.16 -6.57
C GLU A 13 8.56 -1.43 -6.45
N VAL A 14 8.54 -2.32 -7.44
CA VAL A 14 9.37 -3.54 -7.54
C VAL A 14 8.99 -4.66 -6.55
N TYR A 15 7.80 -4.61 -5.95
CA TYR A 15 7.22 -5.69 -5.15
C TYR A 15 6.24 -6.51 -6.01
N TRP A 16 6.75 -7.56 -6.65
CA TRP A 16 5.96 -8.39 -7.58
C TRP A 16 4.99 -9.35 -6.86
N GLU A 17 4.03 -9.87 -7.62
CA GLU A 17 2.90 -10.67 -7.12
C GLU A 17 3.34 -11.90 -6.31
N GLU A 18 4.26 -12.71 -6.82
CA GLU A 18 4.74 -13.91 -6.11
C GLU A 18 5.40 -13.56 -4.76
N LEU A 19 6.15 -12.46 -4.69
CA LEU A 19 6.72 -11.98 -3.42
C LEU A 19 5.61 -11.67 -2.41
N MET A 20 4.61 -10.89 -2.84
CA MET A 20 3.51 -10.44 -2.00
C MET A 20 2.54 -11.56 -1.66
N ASP A 21 2.41 -12.60 -2.48
CA ASP A 21 1.50 -13.73 -2.25
C ASP A 21 2.12 -14.80 -1.35
N THR A 22 3.37 -15.17 -1.60
CA THR A 22 4.05 -16.26 -0.89
C THR A 22 4.62 -15.79 0.43
N PHE A 23 5.45 -14.74 0.41
CA PHE A 23 6.22 -14.30 1.57
C PHE A 23 5.44 -13.34 2.46
N ARG A 24 4.53 -12.55 1.88
CA ARG A 24 3.63 -11.64 2.60
C ARG A 24 4.40 -10.81 3.66
N PRO A 25 5.41 -10.03 3.24
CA PRO A 25 6.24 -9.27 4.16
C PRO A 25 5.43 -8.28 5.00
N ASP A 26 5.82 -8.02 6.25
CA ASP A 26 5.12 -7.03 7.07
C ASP A 26 5.07 -5.68 6.33
N ILE A 27 3.90 -5.06 6.31
CA ILE A 27 3.70 -3.70 5.76
C ILE A 27 3.50 -2.76 6.94
N LEU A 28 4.50 -1.93 7.20
CA LEU A 28 4.50 -0.96 8.29
C LEU A 28 4.00 0.37 7.76
N VAL A 29 2.99 0.90 8.44
CA VAL A 29 2.36 2.18 8.17
C VAL A 29 2.65 3.09 9.33
N LYS A 30 3.16 4.29 9.05
CA LYS A 30 3.32 5.35 10.05
C LYS A 30 2.76 6.65 9.56
N ASP A 31 2.31 7.46 10.50
CA ASP A 31 1.91 8.83 10.26
C ASP A 31 2.12 9.69 11.50
N TRP A 32 2.30 10.99 11.30
CA TRP A 32 2.48 11.94 12.41
C TRP A 32 1.51 13.09 12.29
N PHE A 33 0.77 13.35 13.37
CA PHE A 33 -0.14 14.49 13.42
C PHE A 33 0.02 15.31 14.70
N ALA A 34 -0.33 16.59 14.62
CA ALA A 34 -0.37 17.49 15.77
C ALA A 34 -1.58 18.44 15.70
N PRO A 35 -2.22 18.75 16.84
CA PRO A 35 -3.19 19.82 16.94
C PRO A 35 -2.50 21.19 17.00
N ARG A 36 -3.28 22.26 17.07
CA ARG A 36 -2.79 23.55 17.57
C ARG A 36 -3.01 23.64 19.08
N ALA A 37 -2.21 24.44 19.79
CA ALA A 37 -2.43 24.66 21.22
C ALA A 37 -3.76 25.36 21.50
N ASP A 38 -4.14 26.32 20.64
CA ASP A 38 -5.30 27.20 20.77
C ASP A 38 -6.59 26.64 20.16
N CYS A 39 -6.56 25.47 19.53
CA CYS A 39 -7.73 24.87 18.90
C CYS A 39 -7.67 23.34 18.94
N GLY A 40 -8.77 22.72 19.34
CA GLY A 40 -8.93 21.28 19.22
C GLY A 40 -9.08 20.82 17.76
N CYS A 41 -8.84 19.54 17.51
CA CYS A 41 -9.00 18.93 16.19
C CYS A 41 -9.35 17.45 16.28
N THR A 42 -9.98 16.92 15.22
CA THR A 42 -10.19 15.49 15.02
C THR A 42 -9.36 15.01 13.84
N TYR A 43 -8.53 14.00 14.07
CA TYR A 43 -7.69 13.32 13.09
C TYR A 43 -8.27 11.96 12.69
N HIS A 44 -8.13 11.62 11.41
CA HIS A 44 -8.59 10.37 10.79
C HIS A 44 -7.48 9.76 9.93
N ILE A 45 -7.36 8.45 9.95
CA ILE A 45 -6.53 7.68 9.02
C ILE A 45 -7.23 6.38 8.65
N ARG A 46 -7.08 5.99 7.39
CA ARG A 46 -7.54 4.74 6.83
C ARG A 46 -6.48 4.22 5.87
N VAL A 47 -6.01 3.01 6.11
CA VAL A 47 -5.10 2.31 5.20
C VAL A 47 -5.68 0.96 4.82
N GLN A 48 -5.66 0.66 3.53
CA GLN A 48 -6.25 -0.56 2.99
C GLN A 48 -5.28 -1.27 2.06
N LEU A 49 -5.13 -2.57 2.26
CA LEU A 49 -4.47 -3.47 1.32
C LEU A 49 -5.53 -3.98 0.36
N THR A 50 -5.29 -3.83 -0.95
CA THR A 50 -6.28 -4.17 -1.97
C THR A 50 -5.70 -5.04 -3.07
N SER A 51 -6.57 -5.83 -3.71
CA SER A 51 -6.21 -6.63 -4.88
C SER A 51 -5.99 -5.78 -6.13
N ALA A 52 -5.63 -6.43 -7.24
CA ALA A 52 -5.56 -5.81 -8.56
C ALA A 52 -6.89 -5.13 -8.97
N ASP A 53 -8.01 -5.73 -8.59
CA ASP A 53 -9.37 -5.20 -8.84
C ASP A 53 -9.86 -4.24 -7.74
N TYR A 54 -8.96 -3.76 -6.87
CA TYR A 54 -9.26 -2.86 -5.75
C TYR A 54 -10.22 -3.45 -4.70
N ILE A 55 -10.33 -4.78 -4.61
CA ILE A 55 -11.07 -5.44 -3.54
C ILE A 55 -10.26 -5.33 -2.25
N ILE A 56 -10.88 -4.89 -1.16
CA ILE A 56 -10.22 -4.74 0.14
C ILE A 56 -9.95 -6.11 0.75
N LEU A 57 -8.67 -6.41 0.99
CA LEU A 57 -8.20 -7.66 1.57
C LEU A 57 -7.88 -7.51 3.06
N ALA A 58 -7.39 -6.34 3.46
CA ALA A 58 -7.16 -5.97 4.85
C ALA A 58 -7.28 -4.45 5.03
N SER A 59 -7.61 -4.00 6.23
CA SER A 59 -7.74 -2.57 6.52
C SER A 59 -7.38 -2.22 7.96
N CYS A 60 -6.78 -1.05 8.12
CA CYS A 60 -6.58 -0.37 9.39
C CYS A 60 -7.34 0.95 9.35
N GLU A 61 -8.38 1.05 10.16
CA GLU A 61 -9.21 2.25 10.29
C GLU A 61 -9.53 2.46 11.78
N PRO A 62 -8.56 2.98 12.55
CA PRO A 62 -8.78 3.23 13.97
C PRO A 62 -9.88 4.30 14.15
N PRO A 63 -10.59 4.30 15.29
CA PRO A 63 -11.52 5.37 15.61
C PRO A 63 -10.86 6.75 15.51
N PRO A 64 -11.60 7.79 15.08
CA PRO A 64 -11.06 9.14 14.98
C PRO A 64 -10.48 9.61 16.32
N VAL A 65 -9.33 10.29 16.25
CA VAL A 65 -8.67 10.82 17.45
C VAL A 65 -8.99 12.28 17.59
N THR A 66 -9.76 12.63 18.63
CA THR A 66 -10.08 14.01 18.98
C THR A 66 -9.15 14.52 20.07
N ILE A 67 -8.60 15.71 19.88
CA ILE A 67 -7.82 16.44 20.88
C ILE A 67 -8.55 17.74 21.20
N GLU A 68 -8.74 18.01 22.49
CA GLU A 68 -9.40 19.21 22.98
C GLU A 68 -8.55 20.47 22.79
N GLN A 69 -9.20 21.62 22.84
CA GLN A 69 -8.52 22.92 22.86
C GLN A 69 -7.67 23.11 24.13
N TRP A 70 -6.73 24.05 24.10
CA TRP A 70 -5.80 24.33 25.20
C TRP A 70 -4.97 23.09 25.57
N ASN A 71 -4.44 22.44 24.53
CA ASN A 71 -3.60 21.26 24.63
C ASN A 71 -2.11 21.62 24.49
N GLY A 72 -1.24 20.64 24.74
CA GLY A 72 0.21 20.82 24.66
C GLY A 72 0.80 20.94 23.25
N ALA A 73 -0.01 20.92 22.18
CA ALA A 73 0.41 20.96 20.78
C ALA A 73 1.49 19.93 20.41
N THR A 74 1.43 18.76 21.04
CA THR A 74 2.44 17.72 20.86
C THR A 74 2.16 16.87 19.63
N TRP A 75 3.24 16.52 18.92
CA TRP A 75 3.20 15.54 17.83
C TRP A 75 2.89 14.14 18.38
N LYS A 76 2.02 13.43 17.66
CA LYS A 76 1.64 12.04 17.97
C LYS A 76 1.95 11.16 16.75
N GLU A 77 2.62 10.05 17.02
CA GLU A 77 2.82 8.98 16.04
C GLU A 77 1.60 8.06 16.03
N VAL A 78 1.17 7.69 14.82
CA VAL A 78 0.30 6.55 14.57
C VAL A 78 1.12 5.50 13.85
N SER A 79 1.04 4.25 14.32
CA SER A 79 1.80 3.14 13.75
C SER A 79 0.91 1.90 13.66
N HIS A 80 0.94 1.23 12.52
CA HIS A 80 0.27 -0.04 12.30
C HIS A 80 1.16 -0.97 11.48
N THR A 81 1.08 -2.27 11.73
CA THR A 81 1.77 -3.28 10.94
C THR A 81 0.75 -4.29 10.45
N PHE A 82 0.62 -4.44 9.13
CA PHE A 82 -0.08 -5.56 8.55
C PHE A 82 0.86 -6.74 8.48
N SER A 83 0.52 -7.81 9.20
CA SER A 83 1.20 -9.11 9.15
C SER A 83 0.17 -10.18 8.78
N ASP A 84 0.63 -11.26 8.16
CA ASP A 84 -0.20 -12.43 7.83
C ASP A 84 -1.49 -12.08 7.03
N TYR A 85 -1.50 -10.97 6.28
CA TYR A 85 -2.63 -10.54 5.44
C TYR A 85 -2.93 -11.53 4.30
N PRO A 86 -4.13 -11.57 3.71
CA PRO A 86 -4.42 -12.50 2.62
C PRO A 86 -3.48 -12.32 1.42
N PRO A 87 -3.17 -13.37 0.64
CA PRO A 87 -2.49 -13.22 -0.64
C PRO A 87 -3.34 -12.38 -1.62
N GLY A 88 -2.70 -11.88 -2.67
CA GLY A 88 -3.31 -11.07 -3.72
C GLY A 88 -3.23 -9.58 -3.50
N VAL A 89 -2.41 -9.09 -2.55
CA VAL A 89 -2.23 -7.64 -2.32
C VAL A 89 -1.40 -7.03 -3.45
N CYS A 90 -2.00 -6.07 -4.17
CA CYS A 90 -1.38 -5.36 -5.28
C CYS A 90 -1.24 -3.86 -5.03
N HIS A 91 -2.17 -3.26 -4.27
CA HIS A 91 -2.13 -1.84 -3.97
C HIS A 91 -2.32 -1.54 -2.49
N ILE A 92 -1.76 -0.42 -2.06
CA ILE A 92 -2.00 0.16 -0.74
C ILE A 92 -2.69 1.50 -0.91
N LEU A 93 -3.94 1.62 -0.47
CA LEU A 93 -4.63 2.90 -0.35
C LEU A 93 -4.32 3.49 1.02
N PHE A 94 -3.68 4.66 1.05
CA PHE A 94 -3.41 5.42 2.26
C PHE A 94 -4.22 6.71 2.21
N GLN A 95 -5.13 6.92 3.17
CA GLN A 95 -5.90 8.15 3.32
C GLN A 95 -5.80 8.66 4.75
N HIS A 96 -5.66 9.98 4.90
CA HIS A 96 -5.69 10.62 6.21
C HIS A 96 -6.24 12.04 6.13
N GLY A 97 -6.48 12.66 7.27
CA GLY A 97 -6.89 14.05 7.34
C GLY A 97 -7.61 14.38 8.63
N GLY A 98 -8.43 15.42 8.57
CA GLY A 98 -9.21 15.84 9.72
C GLY A 98 -9.80 17.23 9.59
N GLN A 99 -10.22 17.77 10.73
CA GLN A 99 -10.77 19.11 10.85
C GLN A 99 -10.56 19.66 12.26
N ASP A 100 -10.68 20.96 12.43
CA ASP A 100 -10.79 21.56 13.75
C ASP A 100 -12.13 21.21 14.43
N THR A 101 -12.19 21.42 15.74
CA THR A 101 -13.42 21.24 16.54
C THR A 101 -14.15 22.56 16.84
N GLN A 102 -13.55 23.71 16.52
CA GLN A 102 -14.08 25.04 16.86
C GLN A 102 -14.79 25.74 15.69
N PHE A 103 -14.73 25.15 14.49
CA PHE A 103 -15.29 25.66 13.24
C PHE A 103 -14.78 27.06 12.88
N TRP A 104 -13.53 27.36 13.23
CA TRP A 104 -12.93 28.67 12.96
C TRP A 104 -12.51 28.80 11.50
N LYS A 105 -12.72 30.00 10.94
CA LYS A 105 -12.27 30.31 9.58
C LYS A 105 -10.73 30.33 9.54
N GLY A 106 -10.12 29.35 8.88
CA GLY A 106 -8.67 29.26 8.67
C GLY A 106 -8.18 27.82 8.69
N TRP A 107 -6.89 27.64 9.00
CA TRP A 107 -6.23 26.32 9.05
C TRP A 107 -6.01 25.90 10.51
N TYR A 108 -7.11 25.48 11.16
CA TYR A 108 -7.10 25.10 12.58
C TYR A 108 -7.18 23.59 12.82
N GLY A 109 -7.41 22.80 11.78
CA GLY A 109 -7.42 21.34 11.85
C GLY A 109 -6.04 20.72 12.12
N PRO A 110 -5.95 19.38 12.10
CA PRO A 110 -4.70 18.70 12.38
C PRO A 110 -3.65 19.00 11.31
N ARG A 111 -2.40 19.19 11.74
CA ARG A 111 -1.23 19.20 10.85
C ARG A 111 -0.74 17.77 10.74
N ILE A 112 -0.47 17.30 9.53
CA ILE A 112 -0.08 15.91 9.29
C ILE A 112 1.15 15.88 8.39
N ILE A 113 2.18 15.13 8.79
CA ILE A 113 3.48 15.04 8.10
C ILE A 113 4.11 13.65 8.28
N ASN A 114 5.19 13.40 7.56
CA ASN A 114 6.05 12.22 7.77
C ASN A 114 5.30 10.88 7.69
N SER A 115 4.27 10.85 6.83
CA SER A 115 3.55 9.62 6.48
C SER A 115 4.49 8.68 5.73
N SER A 116 4.52 7.41 6.10
CA SER A 116 5.39 6.42 5.46
C SER A 116 4.74 5.06 5.39
N ILE A 117 5.04 4.35 4.30
CA ILE A 117 4.78 2.92 4.15
C ILE A 117 6.14 2.25 3.96
N ILE A 118 6.41 1.20 4.72
CA ILE A 118 7.66 0.45 4.67
C ILE A 118 7.33 -1.03 4.56
N ILE A 119 7.81 -1.68 3.49
CA ILE A 119 7.78 -3.13 3.36
C ILE A 119 9.02 -3.69 4.07
N SER A 120 8.82 -4.54 5.07
CA SER A 120 9.93 -5.10 5.86
C SER A 120 10.45 -6.42 5.30
N HIS A 121 11.58 -6.89 5.82
CA HIS A 121 12.11 -8.22 5.52
C HIS A 121 11.42 -9.36 6.30
N ARG A 122 10.57 -9.05 7.29
CA ARG A 122 9.87 -10.06 8.08
C ARG A 122 8.69 -10.60 7.29
N THR A 123 8.67 -11.90 7.08
CA THR A 123 7.64 -12.60 6.29
C THR A 123 6.53 -13.16 7.18
N ALA A 124 5.39 -13.48 6.57
CA ALA A 124 4.31 -14.18 7.26
C ALA A 124 4.81 -15.45 7.95
N LYS A 125 4.19 -15.79 9.09
CA LYS A 125 4.57 -16.96 9.90
C LYS A 125 4.23 -18.28 9.20
N ASN A 126 3.28 -18.25 8.26
CA ASN A 126 2.88 -19.39 7.46
C ASN A 126 2.82 -18.98 5.98
N PRO A 127 3.90 -19.11 5.20
CA PRO A 127 3.89 -18.71 3.80
C PRO A 127 2.84 -19.50 3.01
N ALA A 128 2.15 -18.83 2.09
CA ALA A 128 1.21 -19.52 1.22
C ALA A 128 1.99 -20.53 0.36
N PRO A 129 1.43 -21.72 0.04
CA PRO A 129 2.05 -22.60 -0.94
C PRO A 129 2.27 -21.82 -2.24
N ALA A 130 3.46 -21.97 -2.82
CA ALA A 130 3.79 -21.31 -4.09
C ALA A 130 2.68 -21.63 -5.10
N ARG A 131 2.17 -20.59 -5.77
CA ARG A 131 1.20 -20.79 -6.86
C ARG A 131 1.86 -21.74 -7.86
N PRO A 132 1.19 -22.82 -8.32
CA PRO A 132 1.71 -23.59 -9.44
C PRO A 132 1.94 -22.62 -10.59
N LEU A 133 3.17 -22.59 -11.13
CA LEU A 133 3.42 -21.89 -12.38
C LEU A 133 2.39 -22.40 -13.39
N PRO A 134 1.74 -21.53 -14.19
CA PRO A 134 0.89 -22.03 -15.26
C PRO A 134 1.74 -22.98 -16.11
N GLU A 135 1.30 -24.23 -16.20
CA GLU A 135 1.86 -25.18 -17.15
C GLU A 135 1.75 -24.51 -18.52
N GLU A 136 2.87 -24.02 -19.07
CA GLU A 136 2.94 -23.76 -20.49
C GLU A 136 2.48 -25.06 -21.16
N ALA A 137 1.39 -24.96 -21.91
CA ALA A 137 0.73 -26.08 -22.54
C ALA A 137 1.77 -26.97 -23.23
N VAL A 138 2.05 -28.14 -22.64
CA VAL A 138 2.78 -29.21 -23.33
C VAL A 138 1.83 -29.73 -24.40
N VAL A 139 1.86 -29.08 -25.56
CA VAL A 139 1.28 -29.63 -26.79
C VAL A 139 2.18 -30.81 -27.18
N MET A 140 1.76 -32.00 -26.76
CA MET A 140 2.19 -33.24 -27.38
C MET A 140 1.59 -33.30 -28.78
N ASP A 141 2.31 -32.79 -29.78
CA ASP A 141 2.17 -33.36 -31.11
C ASP A 141 3.55 -33.59 -31.74
N GLY A 142 3.68 -34.78 -32.29
CA GLY A 142 4.94 -35.35 -32.72
C GLY A 142 5.47 -34.74 -34.01
N ARG A 143 6.72 -35.16 -34.27
CA ARG A 143 7.45 -35.08 -35.54
C ARG A 143 8.22 -33.78 -35.79
N HIS A 144 9.51 -33.87 -35.50
CA HIS A 144 10.56 -33.08 -36.16
C HIS A 144 10.47 -33.26 -37.69
N PRO A 145 10.59 -32.17 -38.46
CA PRO A 145 11.37 -32.16 -39.67
C PRO A 145 12.57 -31.21 -39.54
N ALA A 146 13.65 -31.58 -40.22
CA ALA A 146 14.91 -30.86 -40.26
C ALA A 146 14.89 -29.71 -41.29
N LEU A 147 15.65 -28.65 -40.99
CA LEU A 147 16.25 -27.62 -41.87
C LEU A 147 15.22 -26.75 -42.65
N ASP A 148 15.28 -25.41 -42.63
CA ASP A 148 16.36 -24.60 -43.20
C ASP A 148 16.52 -23.25 -42.50
N ALA A 149 17.76 -22.77 -42.47
CA ALA A 149 18.11 -21.42 -42.07
C ALA A 149 17.90 -20.46 -43.26
N GLU A 150 16.98 -19.49 -43.12
CA GLU A 150 16.99 -18.28 -43.94
C GLU A 150 17.27 -17.06 -43.05
N ILE A 151 18.42 -16.45 -43.34
CA ILE A 151 18.88 -15.18 -42.80
C ILE A 151 18.13 -14.08 -43.55
N HIS A 152 17.42 -13.20 -42.83
CA HIS A 152 16.96 -11.92 -43.37
C HIS A 152 17.59 -10.74 -42.60
N PRO A 153 17.96 -9.66 -43.31
CA PRO A 153 18.95 -8.71 -42.83
C PRO A 153 18.35 -7.62 -41.95
N LEU A 154 19.23 -7.13 -41.07
CA LEU A 154 19.11 -5.92 -40.26
C LEU A 154 18.69 -4.71 -41.12
N VAL A 155 17.65 -4.02 -40.68
CA VAL A 155 17.39 -2.62 -41.08
C VAL A 155 17.40 -1.76 -39.83
N ASP A 156 18.50 -1.04 -39.69
CA ASP A 156 18.66 0.08 -38.77
C ASP A 156 17.77 1.24 -39.22
N PHE A 157 17.00 1.82 -38.29
CA PHE A 157 16.50 3.19 -38.41
C PHE A 157 16.79 3.93 -37.10
N PHE A 158 17.38 5.12 -37.29
CA PHE A 158 17.92 6.07 -36.32
C PHE A 158 17.01 6.39 -35.12
#